data_AF-A0A7S1X0Y6-F1
#
_entry.id   AF-A0A7S1X0Y6-F1
#
_cell.length_a   1.000
_cell.length_b   1.000
_cell.length_c   1.000
_cell.angle_alpha   90.00
_cell.angle_beta   90.00
_cell.angle_gamma   90.00
#
_symmetry.space_group_name_H-M   'P 1'
#
loop_
_entity.id
_entity.type
_entity.pdbx_description
1 polymer ?
#
loop_
_entity_poly.entity_id
_entity_poly.type
_entity_poly.pdbx_seq_one_letter_code
_entity_poly.pdbx_strand_id
1 'polypeptide(L)'
;PSFFILSREYDEYQHDVERHPGAMYIQKPLASSRGRGIKMVVKPKEMPRDATVLVQRYIRNPLLIGGFKFDIRLYCVVTCFDPLKVYLYEDGLARFATEK
;
A
#
# COMPACT_ATOMS: atom_id res chain seq x y z
N PRO A 1 3.56 6.25 -2.42
CA PRO A 1 4.05 5.21 -3.36
C PRO A 1 3.03 5.07 -4.49
N SER A 2 3.47 4.97 -5.74
CA SER A 2 2.58 4.78 -6.91
C SER A 2 1.76 3.50 -6.78
N PHE A 3 0.51 3.55 -7.21
CA PHE A 3 -0.40 2.41 -7.24
C PHE A 3 -1.25 2.43 -8.51
N PHE A 4 -1.79 1.27 -8.87
CA PHE A 4 -2.57 1.02 -10.08
C PHE A 4 -3.68 0.02 -9.77
N ILE A 5 -4.89 0.29 -10.21
CA ILE A 5 -6.01 -0.64 -10.21
C ILE A 5 -5.93 -1.43 -11.52
N LEU A 6 -5.50 -2.69 -11.47
CA LEU A 6 -5.09 -3.42 -12.68
C LEU A 6 -6.19 -3.53 -13.74
N SER A 7 -7.45 -3.71 -13.34
CA SER A 7 -8.57 -3.80 -14.27
C SER A 7 -8.83 -2.53 -15.09
N ARG A 8 -8.21 -1.40 -14.73
CA ARG A 8 -8.37 -0.10 -15.43
C ARG A 8 -7.04 0.50 -15.88
N GLU A 9 -5.97 0.23 -15.15
CA GLU A 9 -4.67 0.92 -15.27
C GLU A 9 -3.53 -0.06 -15.56
N TYR A 10 -3.82 -1.12 -16.33
CA TYR A 10 -2.84 -2.18 -16.61
C TYR A 10 -1.65 -1.69 -17.42
N ASP A 11 -1.88 -0.84 -18.42
CA ASP A 11 -0.83 -0.37 -19.32
C ASP A 11 0.12 0.60 -18.60
N GLU A 12 -0.42 1.48 -17.74
CA GLU A 12 0.41 2.31 -16.86
C GLU A 12 1.23 1.47 -15.88
N TYR A 13 0.63 0.41 -15.34
CA TYR A 13 1.34 -0.53 -14.49
C TYR A 13 2.50 -1.23 -15.23
N GLN A 14 2.28 -1.75 -16.44
CA GLN A 14 3.35 -2.39 -17.22
C GLN A 14 4.48 -1.41 -17.53
N HIS A 15 4.15 -0.18 -17.91
CA HIS A 15 5.15 0.85 -18.13
C HIS A 15 5.95 1.20 -16.88
N ASP A 16 5.30 1.22 -15.71
CA ASP A 16 5.96 1.43 -14.43
C ASP A 16 6.96 0.32 -14.11
N VAL A 17 6.58 -0.94 -14.39
CA VAL A 17 7.44 -2.14 -14.23
C VAL A 17 8.64 -2.08 -15.17
N GLU A 18 8.45 -1.67 -16.42
CA GLU A 18 9.52 -1.54 -17.42
C GLU A 18 10.53 -0.44 -17.03
N ARG A 19 10.03 0.70 -16.55
CA ARG A 19 10.87 1.82 -16.08
C ARG A 19 11.65 1.48 -14.81
N HIS A 20 11.19 0.51 -14.02
CA HIS A 20 11.78 0.17 -12.72
C HIS A 20 11.96 -1.35 -12.57
N PRO A 21 12.89 -1.97 -13.32
CA PRO A 21 13.04 -3.44 -13.38
C PRO A 21 13.41 -4.12 -12.05
N GLY A 22 13.90 -3.36 -11.05
CA GLY A 22 14.18 -3.85 -9.69
C GLY A 22 13.17 -3.42 -8.62
N ALA A 23 12.06 -2.79 -9.02
CA ALA A 23 11.01 -2.42 -8.08
C ALA A 23 10.22 -3.66 -7.62
N MET A 24 9.92 -3.69 -6.32
CA MET A 24 9.02 -4.68 -5.75
C MET A 24 7.61 -4.12 -5.71
N TYR A 25 6.61 -5.00 -5.83
CA TYR A 25 5.21 -4.61 -5.80
C TYR A 25 4.43 -5.46 -4.80
N ILE A 26 3.39 -4.87 -4.24
CA ILE A 26 2.46 -5.53 -3.33
C ILE A 26 1.05 -5.38 -3.90
N GLN A 27 0.31 -6.48 -3.98
CA GLN A 27 -1.09 -6.48 -4.39
C GLN A 27 -1.99 -6.45 -3.15
N LYS A 28 -3.11 -5.74 -3.27
CA LYS A 28 -4.13 -5.60 -2.23
C LYS A 28 -5.51 -5.80 -2.85
N PRO A 29 -6.39 -6.62 -2.25
CA PRO A 29 -7.77 -6.69 -2.68
C PRO A 29 -8.45 -5.33 -2.51
N LEU A 30 -9.33 -4.98 -3.44
CA LEU A 30 -10.13 -3.76 -3.33
C LEU A 30 -11.07 -3.88 -2.12
N ALA A 31 -11.19 -2.80 -1.34
CA ALA A 31 -12.10 -2.69 -0.19
C ALA A 31 -11.94 -3.80 0.89
N SER A 32 -10.75 -4.38 1.07
CA SER A 32 -10.46 -5.34 2.14
C SER A 32 -9.76 -4.70 3.35
N SER A 33 -9.64 -5.44 4.45
CA SER A 33 -9.04 -5.00 5.71
C SER A 33 -8.27 -6.10 6.44
N ARG A 34 -7.50 -5.71 7.47
CA ARG A 34 -6.70 -6.61 8.34
C ARG A 34 -5.60 -7.40 7.61
N GLY A 35 -5.07 -6.87 6.51
CA GLY A 35 -4.04 -7.54 5.71
C GLY A 35 -4.53 -8.75 4.91
N ARG A 36 -5.83 -9.07 4.93
CA ARG A 36 -6.37 -10.24 4.24
C ARG A 36 -6.23 -10.11 2.73
N GLY A 37 -5.60 -11.12 2.12
CA GLY A 37 -5.39 -11.20 0.67
C GLY A 37 -4.27 -10.31 0.15
N ILE A 38 -3.56 -9.57 1.01
CA ILE A 38 -2.37 -8.80 0.63
C ILE A 38 -1.24 -9.79 0.36
N LYS A 39 -0.60 -9.67 -0.80
CA LYS A 39 0.51 -10.54 -1.22
C LYS A 39 1.58 -9.73 -1.94
N MET A 40 2.83 -10.17 -1.85
CA MET A 40 3.88 -9.66 -2.72
C MET A 40 3.63 -10.16 -4.15
N VAL A 41 3.89 -9.30 -5.14
CA VAL A 41 3.83 -9.68 -6.54
C VAL A 41 5.15 -10.33 -6.92
N VAL A 42 5.11 -11.62 -7.25
CA VAL A 42 6.31 -12.42 -7.59
C VAL A 42 6.81 -12.09 -9.00
N LYS A 43 5.87 -11.93 -9.95
CA LYS A 43 6.17 -11.71 -11.36
C LYS A 43 5.38 -10.52 -11.91
N PRO A 44 5.90 -9.30 -11.76
CA PRO A 44 5.16 -8.09 -12.14
C PRO A 44 4.69 -8.06 -13.60
N LYS A 45 5.53 -8.56 -14.52
CA LYS A 45 5.22 -8.62 -15.95
C LYS A 45 4.16 -9.67 -16.33
N GLU A 46 3.91 -10.66 -15.46
CA GLU A 46 2.97 -11.76 -15.72
C GLU A 46 1.62 -11.57 -14.98
N MET A 47 1.36 -10.39 -14.40
CA MET A 47 0.09 -10.12 -13.73
C MET A 47 -1.08 -10.15 -14.72
N PRO A 48 -2.23 -10.76 -14.36
CA PRO A 48 -3.40 -10.78 -15.23
C PRO A 48 -3.99 -9.36 -15.39
N ARG A 49 -4.31 -8.98 -16.62
CA ARG A 49 -4.92 -7.68 -16.95
C ARG A 49 -6.26 -7.46 -16.25
N ASP A 50 -7.11 -8.49 -16.24
CA ASP A 50 -8.46 -8.39 -15.68
C ASP A 50 -8.52 -8.61 -14.15
N ALA A 51 -7.36 -8.66 -13.48
CA ALA A 51 -7.31 -8.85 -12.05
C ALA A 51 -7.95 -7.65 -11.31
N THR A 52 -8.94 -7.93 -10.47
CA THR A 52 -9.63 -6.89 -9.68
C THR A 52 -8.89 -6.63 -8.37
N VAL A 53 -7.66 -6.12 -8.49
CA VAL A 53 -6.77 -5.80 -7.37
C VAL A 53 -6.09 -4.45 -7.58
N LEU A 54 -5.67 -3.84 -6.47
CA LEU A 54 -4.75 -2.71 -6.49
C LEU A 54 -3.33 -3.24 -6.34
N VAL A 55 -2.45 -2.87 -7.27
CA VAL A 55 -1.01 -3.13 -7.18
C VAL A 55 -0.29 -1.83 -6.84
N GLN A 56 0.61 -1.89 -5.88
CA GLN A 56 1.34 -0.73 -5.38
C GLN A 56 2.83 -1.02 -5.31
N ARG A 57 3.66 -0.02 -5.63
CA ARG A 57 5.10 -0.12 -5.41
C ARG A 57 5.40 -0.30 -3.92
N TYR A 58 6.13 -1.36 -3.60
CA TYR A 58 6.52 -1.68 -2.24
C TYR A 58 7.66 -0.76 -1.79
N ILE A 59 7.53 -0.21 -0.58
CA ILE A 59 8.59 0.58 0.05
C ILE A 59 9.62 -0.41 0.62
N ARG A 60 10.68 -0.67 -0.16
CA ARG A 60 11.69 -1.69 0.15
C ARG A 60 12.61 -1.35 1.32
N ASN A 61 12.79 -0.07 1.61
CA ASN A 61 13.67 0.41 2.67
C ASN A 61 12.85 1.18 3.73
N PRO A 62 12.02 0.49 4.53
CA PRO A 62 11.29 1.13 5.61
C PRO A 62 12.24 1.52 6.74
N LEU A 63 11.86 2.52 7.53
CA LEU A 63 12.51 2.76 8.82
C LEU A 63 12.32 1.53 9.72
N LEU A 64 13.40 1.09 10.35
CA LEU A 64 13.40 -0.03 11.29
C LEU A 64 13.68 0.48 12.70
N ILE A 65 12.96 -0.03 13.68
CA ILE A 65 13.25 0.18 15.11
C ILE A 65 13.57 -1.18 15.71
N GLY A 66 14.75 -1.33 16.30
CA GLY A 66 15.23 -2.62 16.81
C GLY A 66 15.38 -3.71 15.72
N GLY A 67 15.51 -3.29 14.46
CA GLY A 67 15.54 -4.20 13.30
C GLY A 67 14.17 -4.68 12.82
N PHE A 68 13.07 -4.21 13.42
CA PHE A 68 11.71 -4.57 13.01
C PHE A 68 11.08 -3.47 12.17
N LYS A 69 10.41 -3.88 11.09
CA LYS A 69 9.51 -3.01 10.34
C LYS A 69 8.28 -2.69 11.19
N PHE A 70 7.79 -1.46 11.12
CA PHE A 70 6.55 -1.06 11.76
C PHE A 70 5.73 -0.13 10.86
N ASP A 71 4.45 0.02 11.20
CA ASP A 71 3.61 1.10 10.68
C ASP A 71 3.02 1.94 11.82
N ILE A 72 2.55 3.14 11.50
CA ILE A 72 1.91 4.04 12.46
C ILE A 72 0.42 4.13 12.12
N ARG A 73 -0.43 3.91 13.13
CA ARG A 73 -1.85 4.23 13.09
C ARG A 73 -2.08 5.55 13.80
N LEU A 74 -2.47 6.54 13.02
CA LEU A 74 -2.98 7.81 13.53
C LEU A 74 -4.51 7.77 13.59
N TYR A 75 -5.09 8.46 14.55
CA TYR A 75 -6.54 8.63 14.69
C TYR A 75 -6.92 10.05 14.34
N CYS A 76 -7.88 10.23 13.43
CA CYS A 76 -8.43 11.53 13.09
C CYS A 76 -9.95 11.51 13.16
N VAL A 77 -10.54 12.66 13.45
CA VAL A 77 -11.99 12.87 13.43
C VAL A 77 -12.34 14.01 12.48
N VAL A 78 -13.28 13.74 11.58
CA VAL A 78 -13.88 14.75 10.69
C VAL A 78 -15.20 15.16 11.31
N THR A 79 -15.34 16.43 11.68
CA THR A 79 -16.53 16.96 12.36
C THR A 79 -17.42 17.79 11.45
N CYS A 80 -16.88 18.28 10.35
CA CYS A 80 -17.60 19.09 9.36
C CYS A 80 -16.94 18.90 8.00
N PHE A 81 -17.73 18.92 6.93
CA PHE A 81 -17.25 18.85 5.55
C PHE A 81 -17.28 20.21 4.85
N ASP A 82 -18.13 21.13 5.30
CA ASP A 82 -18.28 22.47 4.74
C ASP A 82 -18.59 23.51 5.85
N PRO A 83 -17.58 24.25 6.36
CA PRO A 83 -16.17 24.13 6.00
C PRO A 83 -15.54 22.85 6.55
N LEU A 84 -14.60 22.26 5.83
CA LEU A 84 -13.90 21.04 6.25
C LEU A 84 -13.18 21.26 7.60
N LYS A 85 -13.54 20.47 8.61
CA LYS A 85 -12.90 20.44 9.94
C LYS A 85 -12.44 19.03 10.28
N VAL A 86 -11.11 18.85 10.33
CA VAL A 86 -10.45 17.58 10.67
C VAL A 86 -9.52 17.80 11.85
N TYR A 87 -9.61 16.94 12.86
CA TYR A 87 -8.74 16.96 14.04
C TYR A 87 -7.92 15.67 14.09
N LEU A 88 -6.65 15.79 14.45
CA LEU A 88 -5.73 14.67 14.68
C LEU A 88 -5.63 14.44 16.19
N TYR A 89 -5.79 13.19 16.64
CA TYR A 89 -5.56 12.83 18.04
C TYR A 89 -4.06 12.82 18.34
N GLU A 90 -3.67 13.24 19.54
CA GLU A 90 -2.25 13.38 19.92
C GLU A 90 -1.53 12.02 19.99
N ASP A 91 -2.26 10.97 20.38
CA ASP A 91 -1.71 9.61 20.45
C ASP A 91 -2.05 8.76 19.22
N GLY A 92 -1.26 7.71 19.02
CA GLY A 92 -1.45 6.71 17.98
C GLY A 92 -0.89 5.35 18.40
N LEU A 93 -0.84 4.40 17.45
CA LEU A 93 -0.24 3.09 17.68
C LEU A 93 0.90 2.85 16.69
N ALA A 94 2.06 2.44 17.18
CA ALA A 94 3.10 1.82 16.36
C ALA A 94 2.87 0.31 16.35
N ARG A 95 2.67 -0.27 15.17
CA ARG A 95 2.42 -1.70 14.99
C ARG A 95 3.64 -2.34 14.36
N PHE A 96 4.32 -3.17 15.13
CA PHE A 96 5.54 -3.85 14.71
C PHE A 96 5.23 -5.16 13.99
N ALA A 97 6.08 -5.50 13.02
CA ALA A 97 6.17 -6.85 12.49
C ALA A 97 6.70 -7.80 13.58
N THR A 98 6.30 -9.07 13.52
CA THR A 98 6.72 -10.10 14.47
C THR A 98 8.07 -10.73 14.12
N GLU A 99 8.55 -10.48 12.90
CA GLU A 99 9.82 -10.99 12.38
C GLU A 99 10.64 -9.81 11.82
N LYS A 100 11.97 -9.96 11.85
CA LYS A 100 12.92 -8.96 11.36
C LYS A 100 13.00 -8.97 9.84
#